data_AF-W7DYP5-F1
#
_entry.id   AF-W7DYP5-F1
#
_cell.length_a   1.000
_cell.length_b   1.000
_cell.length_c   1.000
_cell.angle_alpha   90.00
_cell.angle_beta   90.00
_cell.angle_gamma   90.00
#
_symmetry.space_group_name_H-M   'P 1'
#
loop_
_entity.id
_entity.type
_entity.pdbx_description
1 polymer ?
#
loop_
_entity_poly.entity_id
_entity_poly.type
_entity_poly.pdbx_seq_one_letter_code
_entity_poly.pdbx_strand_id
1 'polypeptide(L)'
;MTHLERTIECYGCYKKFPTYPAMIIHLEAATCAYLDQEYRQELLERVDLQAMYGCMYPFRCPSCKSSFTNLSGLFQHVYNNTCRQDLHEGKMGKLIKWLENRHNI
;
A
#
# COMPACT_ATOMS: atom_id res chain seq x y z
N MET A 1 18.37 -18.38 -6.65
CA MET A 1 17.24 -17.45 -6.86
C MET A 1 15.98 -18.18 -6.45
N THR A 2 15.47 -17.93 -5.24
CA THR A 2 14.17 -18.46 -4.81
C THR A 2 13.10 -17.66 -5.56
N HIS A 3 12.43 -18.29 -6.52
CA HIS A 3 11.34 -17.63 -7.22
C HIS A 3 10.16 -17.56 -6.24
N LEU A 4 9.90 -16.38 -5.67
CA LEU A 4 8.78 -16.20 -4.73
C LEU A 4 7.48 -16.32 -5.53
N GLU A 5 6.63 -17.26 -5.15
CA GLU A 5 5.35 -17.48 -5.81
C GLU A 5 4.47 -16.23 -5.68
N ARG A 6 3.79 -15.87 -6.78
CA ARG A 6 2.92 -14.69 -6.83
C ARG A 6 1.51 -15.08 -6.39
N THR A 7 1.27 -15.03 -5.09
CA THR A 7 -0.01 -15.45 -4.49
C THR A 7 -0.93 -14.29 -4.13
N ILE A 8 -0.39 -13.07 -4.02
CA ILE A 8 -1.15 -11.89 -3.59
C ILE A 8 -1.78 -11.23 -4.81
N GLU A 9 -3.09 -11.29 -4.93
CA GLU A 9 -3.83 -10.62 -6.01
C GLU A 9 -4.02 -9.13 -5.72
N CYS A 10 -3.97 -8.29 -6.75
CA CYS A 10 -4.24 -6.87 -6.64
C CYS A 10 -5.72 -6.63 -6.35
N TYR A 11 -6.00 -5.66 -5.48
CA TYR A 11 -7.38 -5.33 -5.11
C TYR A 11 -8.18 -4.72 -6.26
N GLY A 12 -7.50 -4.06 -7.20
CA GLY A 12 -8.13 -3.41 -8.34
C GLY A 12 -8.04 -4.19 -9.65
N CYS A 13 -7.27 -5.29 -9.75
CA CYS A 13 -7.18 -6.09 -10.98
C CYS A 13 -6.66 -7.51 -10.72
N TYR A 14 -6.70 -8.38 -11.73
CA TYR A 14 -6.27 -9.79 -11.60
C TYR A 14 -4.75 -10.03 -11.57
N LYS A 15 -3.90 -8.99 -11.50
CA LYS A 15 -2.45 -9.17 -11.43
C LYS A 15 -2.05 -9.70 -10.06
N LYS A 16 -1.18 -10.71 -10.04
CA LYS A 16 -0.63 -11.29 -8.81
C LYS A 16 0.80 -10.82 -8.55
N PHE A 17 1.13 -10.65 -7.28
CA PHE A 17 2.40 -10.12 -6.79
C PHE A 17 2.98 -11.05 -5.74
N PRO A 18 4.32 -11.06 -5.58
CA PRO A 18 4.99 -11.89 -4.58
C PRO A 18 4.87 -11.33 -3.16
N THR A 19 4.62 -10.02 -3.00
CA THR A 19 4.59 -9.34 -1.70
C THR A 19 3.54 -8.22 -1.68
N TYR A 20 3.03 -7.89 -0.48
CA TYR A 20 2.13 -6.74 -0.30
C TYR A 20 2.77 -5.42 -0.76
N PRO A 21 4.03 -5.08 -0.38
CA PRO A 21 4.67 -3.86 -0.87
C PRO A 21 4.67 -3.76 -2.41
N ALA A 22 4.95 -4.86 -3.12
CA ALA A 22 4.97 -4.87 -4.58
C ALA A 22 3.58 -4.58 -5.19
N MET A 23 2.53 -5.13 -4.59
CA MET A 23 1.14 -4.86 -5.01
C MET A 23 0.74 -3.42 -4.69
N ILE A 24 1.11 -2.89 -3.51
CA ILE A 24 0.83 -1.51 -3.13
C ILE A 24 1.54 -0.51 -4.05
N ILE A 25 2.81 -0.77 -4.44
CA ILE A 25 3.51 0.05 -5.43
C ILE A 25 2.75 0.10 -6.77
N HIS A 26 2.20 -1.03 -7.20
CA HIS A 26 1.40 -1.10 -8.42
C HIS A 26 0.13 -0.22 -8.34
N LEU A 27 -0.54 -0.21 -7.17
CA LEU A 27 -1.68 0.67 -6.90
C LEU A 27 -1.27 2.15 -6.87
N GLU A 28 -0.20 2.49 -6.14
CA GLU A 28 0.33 3.85 -6.02
C GLU A 28 0.77 4.44 -7.37
N ALA A 29 1.34 3.62 -8.25
CA ALA A 29 1.75 4.06 -9.58
C ALA A 29 0.58 4.28 -10.55
N ALA A 30 -0.68 4.05 -10.11
CA ALA A 30 -1.89 4.14 -10.94
C ALA A 30 -1.79 3.36 -12.28
N THR A 31 -1.01 2.26 -12.27
CA THR A 31 -0.75 1.41 -13.44
C THR A 31 -1.75 0.26 -13.57
N CYS A 32 -2.73 0.20 -12.67
CA CYS A 32 -3.77 -0.82 -12.64
C CYS A 32 -4.89 -0.47 -13.62
N ALA A 33 -5.06 -1.31 -14.65
CA ALA A 33 -5.95 -1.07 -15.79
C ALA A 33 -7.46 -1.12 -15.45
N TYR A 34 -7.80 -1.65 -14.27
CA TYR A 34 -9.16 -1.79 -13.77
C TYR A 34 -9.45 -0.85 -12.58
N LEU A 35 -8.55 0.09 -12.29
CA LEU A 35 -8.92 1.18 -11.39
C LEU A 35 -9.99 2.02 -12.07
N ASP A 36 -11.07 2.26 -11.35
CA ASP A 36 -12.10 3.20 -11.77
C ASP A 36 -11.46 4.55 -12.13
N GLN A 37 -11.97 5.20 -13.18
CA GLN A 37 -11.36 6.40 -13.72
C GLN A 37 -11.45 7.57 -12.74
N GLU A 38 -12.49 7.66 -11.92
CA GLU A 38 -12.61 8.66 -10.86
C GLU A 38 -11.61 8.37 -9.75
N TYR A 39 -11.46 7.10 -9.32
CA TYR A 39 -10.45 6.73 -8.33
C TYR A 39 -9.01 6.95 -8.82
N ARG A 40 -8.76 6.69 -10.11
CA ARG A 40 -7.48 6.98 -10.75
C ARG A 40 -7.19 8.49 -10.74
N GLN A 41 -8.20 9.30 -11.03
CA GLN A 41 -8.08 10.75 -10.91
C GLN A 41 -7.87 11.15 -9.45
N GLU A 42 -8.65 10.66 -8.49
CA GLU A 42 -8.43 10.94 -7.05
C GLU A 42 -7.00 10.59 -6.59
N LEU A 43 -6.39 9.51 -7.08
CA LEU A 43 -5.02 9.13 -6.76
C LEU A 43 -3.97 10.08 -7.35
N LEU A 44 -4.22 10.56 -8.57
CA LEU A 44 -3.34 11.48 -9.31
C LEU A 44 -3.55 12.95 -8.88
N GLU A 45 -4.78 13.31 -8.52
CA GLU A 45 -5.24 14.65 -8.11
C GLU A 45 -5.07 14.88 -6.61
N ARG A 46 -4.89 13.81 -5.81
CA ARG A 46 -4.51 13.98 -4.41
C ARG A 46 -3.26 14.81 -4.36
N VAL A 47 -3.43 16.01 -3.78
CA VAL A 47 -2.38 16.99 -3.52
C VAL A 47 -1.11 16.25 -3.18
N ASP A 48 -0.08 16.46 -3.98
CA ASP A 48 1.27 16.07 -3.62
C ASP A 48 1.66 16.91 -2.40
N LEU A 49 1.25 16.44 -1.22
CA LEU A 49 1.51 17.07 0.06
C LEU A 49 3.02 17.16 0.28
N GLN A 50 3.80 16.29 -0.38
CA GLN A 50 5.25 16.36 -0.39
C GLN A 50 5.75 17.58 -1.18
N ALA A 51 5.18 17.85 -2.35
CA ALA A 51 5.50 19.04 -3.14
C ALA A 51 4.98 20.35 -2.51
N MET A 52 3.81 20.31 -1.86
CA MET A 52 3.17 21.52 -1.29
C MET A 52 3.72 21.90 0.09
N TYR A 53 3.96 20.93 0.97
CA TYR A 53 4.33 21.16 2.37
C TYR A 53 5.71 20.60 2.75
N GLY A 54 6.46 20.05 1.78
CA GLY A 54 7.72 19.34 2.05
C GLY A 54 7.49 17.92 2.59
N CYS A 55 8.49 17.29 3.19
CA CYS A 55 8.42 15.87 3.61
C CYS A 55 7.26 15.57 4.59
N MET A 56 6.11 15.18 4.06
CA MET A 56 5.00 14.62 4.84
C MET A 56 5.18 13.11 4.98
N TYR A 57 5.07 12.63 6.22
CA TYR A 57 5.10 11.21 6.54
C TYR A 57 3.76 10.75 7.11
N PRO A 58 2.69 10.71 6.28
CA PRO A 58 1.33 10.48 6.75
C PRO A 58 1.12 9.06 7.27
N PHE A 59 1.97 8.11 6.88
CA PHE A 59 1.84 6.71 7.27
C PHE A 59 2.77 6.39 8.41
N ARG A 60 2.21 5.92 9.55
CA ARG A 60 2.99 5.66 10.75
C ARG A 60 2.82 4.22 11.22
N CYS A 61 3.94 3.54 11.45
CA CYS A 61 3.92 2.19 11.99
C CYS A 61 3.27 2.20 13.40
N PRO A 62 2.28 1.33 13.65
CA PRO A 62 1.59 1.31 14.94
C PRO A 62 2.49 0.91 16.11
N SER A 63 3.47 0.04 15.87
CA SER A 63 4.37 -0.52 16.88
C SER A 63 5.56 0.41 17.15
N CYS A 64 6.43 0.61 16.16
CA CYS A 64 7.68 1.36 16.34
C CYS A 64 7.56 2.87 16.11
N LYS A 65 6.39 3.35 15.65
CA LYS A 65 6.10 4.77 15.38
C LYS A 65 6.96 5.42 14.28
N SER A 66 7.72 4.65 13.50
CA SER A 66 8.39 5.13 12.29
C SER A 66 7.37 5.66 11.28
N SER A 67 7.73 6.73 10.59
CA SER A 67 6.84 7.42 9.66
C SER A 67 7.37 7.28 8.22
N PHE A 68 6.46 7.16 7.27
CA PHE A 68 6.72 6.88 5.85
C PHE A 68 5.90 7.83 4.98
N THR A 69 6.47 8.20 3.84
CA THR A 69 5.85 9.10 2.85
C THR A 69 4.77 8.38 2.03
N ASN A 70 4.90 7.06 1.85
CA ASN A 70 4.03 6.22 1.05
C ASN A 70 3.55 4.97 1.82
N LEU A 71 2.47 4.35 1.35
CA LEU A 71 1.97 3.10 1.92
C LEU A 71 2.97 1.97 1.65
N SER A 72 3.55 1.94 0.45
CA SER A 72 4.55 0.92 0.08
C SER A 72 5.73 0.87 1.06
N GLY A 73 6.24 2.00 1.52
CA GLY A 73 7.31 2.09 2.51
C GLY A 73 6.90 1.58 3.89
N LEU A 74 5.68 1.90 4.35
CA LEU A 74 5.14 1.33 5.59
C LEU A 74 4.99 -0.20 5.48
N PHE A 75 4.42 -0.69 4.37
CA PHE A 75 4.26 -2.12 4.14
C PHE A 75 5.61 -2.81 4.04
N GLN A 76 6.61 -2.23 3.36
CA GLN A 76 7.94 -2.80 3.25
C GLN A 76 8.63 -2.88 4.62
N HIS A 77 8.47 -1.86 5.45
CA HIS A 77 8.98 -1.85 6.82
C HIS A 77 8.42 -2.99 7.68
N VAL A 78 7.11 -3.20 7.61
CA VAL A 78 6.44 -4.28 8.37
C VAL A 78 6.79 -5.64 7.75
N TYR A 79 6.72 -5.76 6.43
CA TYR A 79 6.99 -7.00 5.68
C TYR A 79 8.41 -7.53 5.88
N ASN A 80 9.41 -6.65 5.96
CA ASN A 80 10.80 -7.04 6.19
C ASN A 80 11.12 -7.36 7.66
N ASN A 81 10.10 -7.42 8.54
CA ASN A 81 10.26 -7.66 9.98
C ASN A 81 11.21 -6.66 10.67
N THR A 82 11.30 -5.43 10.16
CA THR A 82 12.15 -4.37 10.74
C THR A 82 11.61 -3.88 12.10
N CYS A 83 10.37 -4.24 12.45
CA CYS A 83 9.81 -4.01 13.78
C CYS A 83 8.89 -5.16 14.23
N ARG A 84 8.46 -5.13 15.50
CA ARG A 84 7.47 -6.06 16.08
C ARG A 84 6.03 -5.68 15.71
N GLN A 85 5.77 -5.45 14.43
CA GLN A 85 4.42 -5.24 13.91
C GLN A 85 4.10 -6.40 12.98
N ASP A 86 2.93 -7.00 13.17
CA ASP A 86 2.39 -7.97 12.22
C ASP A 86 1.52 -7.26 11.17
N LEU A 87 1.55 -7.80 9.95
CA LEU A 87 0.88 -7.22 8.78
C LEU A 87 -0.64 -7.44 8.83
N HIS A 88 -1.09 -8.56 9.37
CA HIS A 88 -2.49 -8.97 9.42
C HIS A 88 -3.17 -8.65 10.75
N GLU A 89 -2.42 -8.21 11.76
CA GLU A 89 -2.97 -7.86 13.06
C GLU A 89 -3.10 -6.35 13.32
N GLY A 90 -3.89 -6.02 14.33
CA GLY A 90 -4.01 -4.66 14.86
C GLY A 90 -4.44 -3.63 13.82
N LYS A 91 -3.71 -2.49 13.77
CA LYS A 91 -4.03 -1.41 12.84
C LYS A 91 -3.64 -1.73 11.40
N MET A 92 -2.63 -2.59 11.17
CA MET A 92 -2.23 -3.01 9.83
C MET A 92 -3.29 -3.91 9.19
N GLY A 93 -3.79 -4.91 9.92
CA GLY A 93 -4.87 -5.77 9.42
C GLY A 93 -6.15 -5.00 9.11
N LYS A 94 -6.49 -3.97 9.91
CA LYS A 94 -7.61 -3.07 9.62
C LYS A 94 -7.39 -2.26 8.34
N LEU A 95 -6.16 -1.78 8.10
CA LEU A 95 -5.80 -1.06 6.88
C LEU A 95 -5.91 -1.96 5.64
N ILE A 96 -5.42 -3.20 5.72
CA ILE A 96 -5.55 -4.20 4.65
C ILE A 96 -7.01 -4.45 4.30
N LYS A 97 -7.86 -4.74 5.30
CA LYS A 97 -9.30 -4.95 5.09
C LYS A 97 -9.99 -3.73 4.49
N TRP A 98 -9.59 -2.53 4.92
CA TRP A 98 -10.13 -1.29 4.36
C TRP A 98 -9.75 -1.13 2.89
N LEU A 99 -8.51 -1.45 2.51
CA LEU A 99 -8.06 -1.45 1.11
C LEU A 99 -8.85 -2.48 0.29
N GLU A 100 -9.00 -3.70 0.77
CA GLU A 100 -9.78 -4.77 0.12
C GLU A 100 -11.22 -4.36 -0.14
N ASN A 101 -11.90 -3.82 0.88
CA ASN A 101 -13.30 -3.43 0.78
C ASN A 101 -13.53 -2.21 -0.11
N ARG A 102 -12.51 -1.40 -0.37
CA ARG A 102 -12.63 -0.18 -1.17
C ARG A 102 -12.76 -0.46 -2.68
N HIS A 103 -12.42 -1.68 -3.11
CA HIS A 103 -12.47 -2.11 -4.52
C HIS A 103 -13.59 -3.12 -4.82
N ASN A 104 -14.43 -3.46 -3.83
CA ASN A 104 -15.59 -4.37 -3.98
C ASN A 104 -16.90 -3.62 -4.31
N ILE A 105 -16.83 -2.46 -4.97
CA ILE A 105 -18.01 -1.68 -5.41
C ILE A 105 -18.32 -2.01 -6.86
#